data_AF-A0A2G9T9P3-F1
#
_entry.id   AF-A0A2G9T9P3-F1
#
_cell.length_a   1.000
_cell.length_b   1.000
_cell.length_c   1.000
_cell.angle_alpha   90.00
_cell.angle_beta   90.00
_cell.angle_gamma   90.00
#
_symmetry.space_group_name_H-M   'P 1'
#
loop_
_entity.id
_entity.type
_entity.pdbx_description
1 polymer ?
#
loop_
_entity_poly.entity_id
_entity_poly.type
_entity_poly.pdbx_seq_one_letter_code
_entity_poly.pdbx_strand_id
1 'polypeptide(L)' 'CDYWALGATVFQMISGQPPFRAVNDFHLMNKIQKLDFSFPAEFPDVPKDFVSKLLHICI' A
#
# COMPACT_ATOMS: atom_id res chain seq x y z
N CYS A 1 0.69 5.57 -12.46
CA CYS A 1 0.63 6.78 -11.62
C CYS A 1 -0.67 6.86 -10.81
N ASP A 2 -1.85 6.83 -11.42
CA ASP A 2 -3.12 7.00 -10.67
C ASP A 2 -3.58 5.77 -9.88
N TYR A 3 -3.40 4.56 -10.45
CA TYR A 3 -3.79 3.31 -9.79
C TYR A 3 -3.06 3.04 -8.48
N TRP A 4 -1.78 3.44 -8.40
CA TRP A 4 -0.98 3.29 -7.19
C TRP A 4 -1.49 4.19 -6.06
N ALA A 5 -1.78 5.46 -6.35
CA ALA A 5 -2.36 6.40 -5.39
C ALA A 5 -3.77 5.97 -4.95
N LEU A 6 -4.56 5.41 -5.86
CA LEU A 6 -5.87 4.83 -5.55
C LEU A 6 -5.75 3.64 -4.59
N GLY A 7 -4.84 2.69 -4.87
CA GLY A 7 -4.58 1.55 -3.99
C GLY A 7 -4.14 1.98 -2.59
N ALA A 8 -3.26 2.98 -2.50
CA ALA A 8 -2.82 3.54 -1.22
C ALA A 8 -3.96 4.24 -0.46
N THR A 9 -4.84 4.96 -1.17
CA THR A 9 -6.00 5.64 -0.58
C THR A 9 -7.03 4.65 -0.04
N VAL A 10 -7.35 3.59 -0.80
CA VAL A 10 -8.26 2.53 -0.37
C VAL A 10 -7.70 1.79 0.85
N PHE A 11 -6.40 1.48 0.85
CA PHE A 11 -5.75 0.89 2.01
C PHE A 11 -5.91 1.76 3.26
N GLN A 12 -5.63 3.06 3.13
CA GLN A 12 -5.72 4.04 4.22
C GLN A 12 -7.16 4.21 4.75
N MET A 13 -8.17 4.14 3.89
CA MET A 13 -9.58 4.19 4.30
C MET A 13 -10.00 2.98 5.14
N ILE A 14 -9.45 1.80 4.83
CA ILE A 14 -9.85 0.54 5.47
C ILE A 14 -9.03 0.25 6.73
N SER A 15 -7.71 0.43 6.67
CA SER A 15 -6.83 0.16 7.81
C SER A 15 -6.71 1.35 8.78
N GLY A 16 -7.15 2.54 8.37
CA GLY A 16 -6.94 3.77 9.13
C GLY A 16 -5.48 4.22 9.21
N GLN A 17 -4.53 3.50 8.58
CA GLN A 17 -3.11 3.83 8.56
C GLN A 17 -2.51 3.78 7.14
N PRO A 18 -1.47 4.57 6.85
CA PRO A 18 -0.86 4.56 5.53
C PRO A 18 -0.12 3.24 5.27
N PRO A 19 -0.14 2.70 4.05
CA PRO A 19 0.49 1.41 3.71
C PRO A 19 2.01 1.43 3.84
N PHE A 20 2.64 2.58 3.61
CA PHE A 20 4.08 2.77 3.74
C PHE A 20 4.36 3.82 4.81
N ARG A 21 5.08 3.43 5.86
CA ARG A 21 5.65 4.32 6.87
C ARG A 21 7.14 4.05 6.98
N ALA A 22 7.91 5.12 6.96
CA ALA A 22 9.34 5.13 7.19
C ALA A 22 9.74 6.42 7.90
N VAL A 23 10.90 6.39 8.56
CA VAL A 23 11.43 7.55 9.31
C VAL A 23 11.95 8.64 8.37
N ASN A 24 12.51 8.25 7.22
CA ASN A 24 13.09 9.17 6.22
C ASN A 24 12.50 8.90 4.83
N ASP A 25 12.48 9.92 3.97
CA ASP A 25 11.99 9.83 2.58
C ASP A 25 12.73 8.77 1.76
N PHE A 26 14.05 8.61 1.97
CA PHE A 26 14.83 7.58 1.30
C PHE A 26 14.35 6.16 1.62
N HIS A 27 14.05 5.89 2.90
CA HIS A 27 13.52 4.60 3.33
C HIS A 27 12.09 4.39 2.86
N LEU A 28 11.28 5.45 2.80
CA LEU A 28 9.93 5.40 2.24
C LEU A 28 9.98 4.99 0.77
N MET A 29 10.81 5.66 -0.02
CA MET A 29 11.02 5.35 -1.44
C MET A 29 11.55 3.92 -1.64
N ASN A 30 12.47 3.45 -0.79
CA ASN A 30 12.99 2.09 -0.88
C ASN A 30 11.90 1.04 -0.60
N LYS A 31 11.03 1.28 0.39
CA LYS A 31 9.87 0.41 0.67
C LYS A 31 8.86 0.40 -0.48
N ILE A 32 8.60 1.55 -1.08
CA ILE A 32 7.69 1.65 -2.25
C ILE A 32 8.27 0.86 -3.42
N GLN A 33 9.56 1.03 -3.73
CA GLN A 33 10.25 0.29 -4.80
C GLN A 33 10.26 -1.23 -4.56
N LYS A 34 10.38 -1.65 -3.29
CA LYS A 34 10.39 -3.06 -2.91
C LYS A 34 9.00 -3.64 -2.65
N LEU A 35 7.93 -2.84 -2.74
CA LEU A 35 6.59 -3.22 -2.29
C LEU A 35 6.59 -3.84 -0.88
N ASP A 36 7.41 -3.30 0.02
CA ASP A 36 7.57 -3.80 1.38
C ASP A 36 6.48 -3.22 2.30
N PHE A 37 5.30 -3.81 2.21
CA PHE A 37 4.15 -3.49 3.06
C PHE A 37 3.47 -4.77 3.53
N SER A 38 2.75 -4.68 4.65
CA SER A 38 2.04 -5.81 5.24
C SER A 38 0.64 -5.38 5.65
N PHE A 39 -0.33 -6.26 5.39
CA PHE A 39 -1.71 -6.03 5.80
C PHE A 39 -1.90 -6.42 7.27
N PRO A 40 -2.63 -5.63 8.08
CA PRO A 40 -3.01 -6.03 9.42
C PRO A 40 -3.92 -7.26 9.38
N ALA A 41 -3.95 -8.05 10.46
CA ALA A 41 -4.73 -9.29 10.52
C ALA A 41 -6.25 -9.07 10.39
N GLU A 42 -6.72 -7.88 10.74
CA GLU A 42 -8.12 -7.47 10.63
C GLU A 42 -8.48 -6.94 9.23
N PHE A 43 -7.53 -6.94 8.28
CA PHE A 43 -7.79 -6.43 6.93
C PHE A 43 -8.60 -7.44 6.11
N PRO A 44 -9.75 -7.05 5.54
CA PRO A 44 -10.60 -7.97 4.80
C PRO A 44 -9.92 -8.45 3.50
N ASP A 45 -10.12 -9.72 3.12
CA ASP A 45 -9.44 -10.34 1.98
C ASP A 45 -9.83 -9.73 0.61
N VAL A 46 -11.07 -9.24 0.47
CA VAL A 46 -11.57 -8.62 -0.77
C VAL A 46 -10.78 -7.34 -1.13
N PRO A 47 -10.69 -6.32 -0.26
CA PRO A 47 -9.87 -5.15 -0.54
C PRO A 47 -8.37 -5.45 -0.54
N LYS A 48 -7.92 -6.50 0.16
CA LYS A 48 -6.51 -6.93 0.16
C LYS A 48 -6.06 -7.34 -1.24
N ASP A 49 -6.83 -8.19 -1.90
CA ASP A 49 -6.56 -8.64 -3.27
C ASP A 49 -6.62 -7.46 -4.26
N PHE A 50 -7.59 -6.57 -4.09
CA PHE A 50 -7.75 -5.37 -4.92
C PHE A 50 -6.55 -4.41 -4.81
N VAL A 51 -6.13 -4.07 -3.59
CA VAL A 51 -5.00 -3.17 -3.33
C VAL A 51 -3.68 -3.80 -3.82
N SER A 52 -3.49 -5.11 -3.58
CA SER A 52 -2.32 -5.84 -4.07
C SER A 52 -2.20 -5.76 -5.59
N LYS A 53 -3.30 -5.96 -6.34
CA LYS A 53 -3.31 -5.88 -7.81
C LYS A 53 -3.03 -4.45 -8.31
N LEU A 54 -3.59 -3.44 -7.66
CA LEU A 54 -3.36 -2.03 -8.02
C LEU A 54 -1.93 -1.57 -7.79
N LEU A 55 -1.26 -2.05 -6.75
CA LEU A 55 0.13 -1.70 -6.44
C LEU A 55 1.12 -2.42 -7.39
N HIS A 56 0.81 -3.65 -7.82
CA HIS A 56 1.64 -4.41 -8.77
C HIS A 56 1.56 -3.89 -10.21
N ILE A 57 0.46 -3.26 -10.64
CA ILE A 57 0.29 -2.80 -12.04
C ILE A 57 1.19 -1.61 -12.41
N CYS A 58 1.80 -0.96 -11.41
CA CYS A 58 2.48 0.33 -11.59
C CYS A 58 4.02 0.24 -11.53
N ILE A 59 4.58 -0.96 -11.45
CA ILE A 59 6.02 -1.26 -11.60
C ILE A 59 6.24 -1.83 -12.99
#